data_AF-A0A1A8VAB8-F1
#
_entry.id   AF-A0A1A8VAB8-F1
#
_cell.length_a   1.000
_cell.length_b   1.000
_cell.length_c   1.000
_cell.angle_alpha   90.00
_cell.angle_beta   90.00
_cell.angle_gamma   90.00
#
_symmetry.space_group_name_H-M   'P 1'
#
loop_
_entity.id
_entity.type
_entity.pdbx_description
1 polymer ?
#
loop_
_entity_poly.entity_id
_entity_poly.type
_entity_poly.pdbx_seq_one_letter_code
_entity_poly.pdbx_strand_id
1 'polypeptide(L)'
;NGLREPIQHFRTIFICGDFNIDLLNPNKLKQIDEFINTAYSLSLYPTITKPTRVTSHCATLIDNILTNNIENNIISGLLVNDITDHLPIFIIYDDNYRNNNPGNSIRYRRIRTVNTTNAFKNKLIRQTWE
;
A
#
# COMPACT_ATOMS: atom_id res chain seq x y z
N ASN A 1 -2.52 -18.52 -41.60
CA ASN A 1 -1.42 -18.52 -40.62
C ASN A 1 -1.48 -17.25 -39.79
N GLY A 2 -2.38 -17.23 -38.79
CA GLY A 2 -2.46 -16.12 -37.84
C GLY A 2 -1.48 -16.36 -36.71
N LEU A 3 -0.41 -15.57 -36.64
CA LEU A 3 0.50 -15.56 -35.52
C LEU A 3 -0.30 -15.17 -34.27
N ARG A 4 -0.49 -16.12 -33.35
CA ARG A 4 -0.93 -15.81 -31.99
C ARG A 4 0.29 -15.25 -31.27
N GLU A 5 0.35 -13.94 -31.18
CA GLU A 5 1.28 -13.26 -30.26
C GLU A 5 1.09 -13.86 -28.85
N PRO A 6 2.17 -14.20 -28.13
CA PRO A 6 2.07 -14.71 -26.78
C PRO A 6 1.43 -13.62 -25.91
N ILE A 7 0.27 -13.93 -25.31
CA ILE A 7 -0.37 -13.05 -24.34
C ILE A 7 0.60 -12.93 -23.17
N GLN A 8 1.33 -11.83 -23.11
CA GLN A 8 2.18 -11.52 -21.97
C GLN A 8 1.26 -11.40 -20.75
N HIS A 9 1.38 -12.35 -19.82
CA HIS A 9 0.65 -12.29 -18.55
C HIS A 9 1.13 -11.07 -17.76
N PHE A 10 0.48 -9.94 -17.96
CA PHE A 10 0.71 -8.73 -17.19
C PHE A 10 0.30 -9.02 -15.75
N ARG A 11 1.28 -9.11 -14.84
CA ARG A 11 0.98 -9.34 -13.42
C ARG A 11 0.44 -8.06 -12.83
N THR A 12 -0.69 -8.15 -12.14
CA THR A 12 -1.21 -7.06 -11.32
C THR A 12 -0.28 -6.84 -10.14
N ILE A 13 0.14 -5.59 -9.92
CA ILE A 13 1.04 -5.16 -8.85
C ILE A 13 0.31 -4.16 -7.96
N PHE A 14 0.49 -4.30 -6.65
CA PHE A 14 0.09 -3.31 -5.66
C PHE A 14 1.28 -3.02 -4.75
N ILE A 15 1.64 -1.74 -4.62
CA ILE A 15 2.66 -1.26 -3.69
C ILE A 15 1.96 -0.32 -2.72
N CYS A 16 1.88 -0.71 -1.44
CA CYS A 16 1.19 0.05 -0.41
C CYS A 16 2.18 0.46 0.68
N GLY A 17 2.11 1.70 1.14
CA GLY A 17 2.92 2.12 2.28
C GLY A 17 2.82 3.60 2.61
N ASP A 18 3.48 3.97 3.71
CA ASP A 18 3.83 5.34 4.07
C ASP A 18 5.16 5.69 3.39
N PHE A 19 5.10 6.55 2.38
CA PHE A 19 6.27 6.99 1.63
C PHE A 19 6.95 8.20 2.27
N ASN A 20 6.31 8.86 3.25
CA ASN A 20 6.76 10.15 3.80
C ASN A 20 7.06 11.22 2.72
N ILE A 21 6.37 11.14 1.58
CA ILE A 21 6.45 12.11 0.47
C ILE A 21 5.06 12.71 0.29
N ASP A 22 4.91 14.00 0.61
CA ASP A 22 3.61 14.67 0.53
C ASP A 22 3.24 15.04 -0.92
N LEU A 23 2.34 14.27 -1.52
CA LEU A 23 1.89 14.47 -2.89
C LEU A 23 1.00 15.71 -3.06
N LEU A 24 0.53 16.33 -1.97
CA LEU A 24 -0.25 17.57 -1.99
C LEU A 24 0.59 18.82 -1.72
N ASN A 25 1.92 18.67 -1.60
CA ASN A 25 2.79 19.77 -1.24
C ASN A 25 2.75 20.89 -2.30
N PRO A 26 2.36 22.13 -1.91
CA PRO A 26 2.20 23.23 -2.86
C PRO A 26 3.52 23.72 -3.43
N ASN A 27 4.65 23.45 -2.76
CA ASN A 27 5.96 23.96 -3.14
C ASN A 27 6.61 23.17 -4.30
N LYS A 28 5.94 22.16 -4.86
CA LYS A 28 6.38 21.36 -6.01
C LYS A 28 7.87 20.99 -5.94
N LEU A 29 8.22 20.23 -4.91
CA LEU A 29 9.59 19.79 -4.69
C LEU A 29 10.02 18.80 -5.77
N LYS A 30 11.24 18.94 -6.30
CA LYS A 30 11.82 18.06 -7.33
C LYS A 30 11.73 16.56 -6.96
N GLN A 31 11.87 16.23 -5.69
CA GLN A 31 11.77 14.86 -5.19
C GLN A 31 10.38 14.25 -5.40
N ILE A 32 9.32 15.04 -5.28
CA ILE A 32 7.94 14.59 -5.51
C ILE A 32 7.76 14.26 -7.00
N ASP A 33 8.24 15.14 -7.88
CA ASP A 33 8.19 14.91 -9.32
C ASP A 33 9.00 13.68 -9.73
N GLU A 34 10.21 13.50 -9.18
CA GLU A 34 11.03 12.31 -9.41
C GLU A 34 10.33 11.03 -8.94
N PHE A 35 9.69 11.05 -7.78
CA PHE A 35 8.91 9.93 -7.26
C PHE A 35 7.75 9.57 -8.18
N ILE A 36 6.92 10.56 -8.57
CA ILE A 36 5.78 10.35 -9.46
C ILE A 36 6.23 9.86 -10.83
N ASN A 37 7.27 10.47 -11.41
CA ASN A 37 7.81 10.08 -12.71
C ASN A 37 8.36 8.65 -12.69
N THR A 38 9.04 8.27 -11.61
CA THR A 38 9.53 6.90 -11.43
C THR A 38 8.37 5.91 -11.36
N ALA A 39 7.33 6.21 -10.56
CA ALA A 39 6.13 5.37 -10.48
C ALA A 39 5.48 5.21 -11.87
N TYR A 40 5.26 6.31 -12.59
CA TYR A 40 4.68 6.28 -13.94
C TYR A 40 5.54 5.55 -14.97
N SER A 41 6.88 5.65 -14.89
CA SER A 41 7.78 4.87 -15.76
C SER A 41 7.64 3.35 -15.58
N LEU A 42 7.18 2.92 -14.40
CA LEU A 42 6.88 1.52 -14.07
C LEU A 42 5.39 1.18 -14.29
N SER A 43 4.63 2.08 -14.93
CA SER A 43 3.17 1.98 -15.08
C SER A 43 2.44 1.83 -13.75
N LEU A 44 2.96 2.42 -12.66
CA LEU A 44 2.35 2.40 -11.34
C LEU A 44 1.69 3.75 -11.05
N TYR A 45 0.40 3.73 -10.76
CA TYR A 45 -0.41 4.92 -10.56
C TYR A 45 -0.91 4.99 -9.11
N PRO A 46 -0.82 6.16 -8.46
CA PRO A 46 -1.37 6.35 -7.13
C PRO A 46 -2.89 6.31 -7.18
N THR A 47 -3.50 5.66 -6.18
CA THR A 47 -4.95 5.48 -6.09
C THR A 47 -5.61 6.32 -5.00
N ILE A 48 -4.81 6.92 -4.10
CA ILE A 48 -5.31 7.82 -3.05
C ILE A 48 -4.96 9.26 -3.42
N THR A 49 -5.96 10.14 -3.39
CA THR A 49 -5.85 11.55 -3.79
C THR A 49 -6.21 12.53 -2.68
N LYS A 50 -6.64 12.02 -1.52
CA LYS A 50 -7.04 12.81 -0.35
C LYS A 50 -6.01 12.64 0.77
N PRO A 51 -5.82 13.62 1.66
CA PRO A 51 -4.87 13.54 2.75
C PRO A 51 -5.03 12.26 3.57
N THR A 52 -3.90 11.62 3.88
CA THR A 52 -3.86 10.39 4.68
C THR A 52 -3.38 10.67 6.08
N ARG A 53 -2.56 11.70 6.31
CA ARG A 53 -2.20 12.16 7.64
C ARG A 53 -2.88 13.49 7.92
N VAL A 54 -3.65 13.55 9.00
CA VAL A 54 -4.41 14.74 9.41
C VAL A 54 -4.04 15.08 10.84
N THR A 55 -3.47 16.27 11.03
CA THR A 55 -3.17 16.85 12.34
C THR A 55 -4.04 18.08 12.58
N SER A 56 -3.90 18.72 13.75
CA SER A 56 -4.61 19.95 14.06
C SER A 56 -4.24 21.15 13.18
N HIS A 57 -3.08 21.11 12.49
CA HIS A 57 -2.54 22.25 11.75
C HIS A 57 -2.28 21.97 10.27
N CYS A 58 -2.22 20.69 9.86
CA CYS A 58 -1.92 20.32 8.48
C CYS A 58 -2.59 19.00 8.08
N ALA A 59 -2.75 18.82 6.77
CA ALA A 59 -3.20 17.58 6.16
C ALA A 59 -2.28 17.25 4.98
N THR A 60 -1.64 16.08 5.02
CA THR A 60 -0.65 15.64 4.01
C THR A 60 -1.05 14.31 3.40
N LEU A 61 -0.65 14.08 2.15
CA LEU A 61 -0.87 12.83 1.43
C LEU A 61 0.46 12.08 1.33
N ILE A 62 0.76 11.26 2.34
CA ILE A 62 2.03 10.53 2.45
C ILE A 62 1.89 9.02 2.37
N ASP A 63 0.68 8.50 2.56
CA ASP A 63 0.36 7.09 2.35
C ASP A 63 -0.27 6.92 0.97
N ASN A 64 0.11 5.88 0.22
CA ASN A 64 -0.54 5.59 -1.06
C ASN A 64 -0.55 4.10 -1.39
N ILE A 65 -1.41 3.74 -2.33
CA ILE A 65 -1.43 2.43 -2.97
C ILE A 65 -1.17 2.67 -4.45
N LEU A 66 0.02 2.28 -4.92
CA LEU A 66 0.41 2.37 -6.31
C LEU A 66 0.08 1.06 -7.02
N THR A 67 -0.54 1.12 -8.20
CA THR A 67 -0.88 -0.08 -8.97
C THR A 67 -0.74 0.12 -10.47
N ASN A 68 -0.47 -0.96 -11.18
CA ASN A 68 -0.48 -1.00 -12.64
C ASN A 68 -1.84 -1.40 -13.23
N ASN A 69 -2.84 -1.50 -12.38
CA ASN A 69 -4.19 -1.86 -12.75
C ASN A 69 -5.10 -0.64 -12.63
N ILE A 70 -5.41 -0.03 -13.77
CA ILE A 70 -6.25 1.18 -13.87
C ILE A 70 -7.61 0.85 -14.48
N GLU A 71 -7.70 -0.26 -15.23
CA GLU A 71 -8.87 -0.63 -16.03
C GLU A 71 -9.87 -1.51 -15.29
N ASN A 72 -9.43 -2.28 -14.29
CA ASN A 72 -10.33 -3.12 -13.51
C ASN A 72 -11.13 -2.27 -12.52
N ASN A 73 -12.31 -2.76 -12.14
CA ASN A 73 -13.23 -2.15 -11.16
C ASN A 73 -12.58 -2.02 -9.76
N ILE A 74 -11.61 -1.12 -9.64
CA ILE A 74 -10.87 -0.84 -8.43
C ILE A 74 -11.57 0.28 -7.69
N ILE A 75 -11.82 0.04 -6.40
CA ILE A 75 -12.34 1.03 -5.49
C ILE A 75 -11.28 1.27 -4.43
N SER A 76 -10.73 2.48 -4.36
CA SER A 76 -9.78 2.90 -3.33
C SER A 76 -10.36 4.01 -2.47
N GLY A 77 -9.86 4.13 -1.25
CA GLY A 77 -10.31 5.19 -0.36
C GLY A 77 -9.64 5.22 1.00
N LEU A 78 -10.20 6.07 1.85
CA LEU A 78 -9.76 6.32 3.23
C LEU A 78 -10.81 5.79 4.19
N LEU A 79 -10.38 5.16 5.28
CA LEU A 79 -11.22 4.88 6.43
C LEU A 79 -11.08 6.00 7.45
N VAL A 80 -12.09 6.86 7.55
CA VAL A 80 -12.10 7.96 8.53
C VAL A 80 -12.27 7.38 9.93
N ASN A 81 -11.25 7.56 10.77
CA ASN A 81 -11.26 7.20 12.18
C ASN A 81 -10.31 8.10 12.99
N ASP A 82 -10.33 7.95 14.31
CA ASP A 82 -9.58 8.74 15.30
C ASP A 82 -8.52 7.91 16.05
N ILE A 83 -8.07 6.80 15.49
CA ILE A 83 -7.13 5.87 16.14
C ILE A 83 -5.71 6.46 16.17
N THR A 84 -5.29 7.11 15.08
CA THR A 84 -4.01 7.83 14.96
C THR A 84 -4.19 9.08 14.09
N ASP A 85 -3.12 9.85 13.91
CA ASP A 85 -3.08 10.95 12.95
C ASP A 85 -3.02 10.46 11.48
N HIS A 86 -2.86 9.16 11.23
CA HIS A 86 -2.96 8.53 9.91
C HIS A 86 -4.31 7.83 9.71
N LEU A 87 -4.99 8.19 8.63
CA LEU A 87 -6.17 7.52 8.10
C LEU A 87 -5.74 6.27 7.31
N PRO A 88 -6.22 5.07 7.69
CA PRO A 88 -5.99 3.85 6.94
C PRO A 88 -6.49 3.98 5.50
N ILE A 89 -5.65 3.57 4.57
CA ILE A 89 -5.98 3.48 3.14
C ILE A 89 -6.42 2.06 2.78
N PHE A 90 -7.36 1.96 1.85
CA PHE A 90 -7.83 0.68 1.35
C PHE A 90 -7.94 0.67 -0.18
N ILE A 91 -7.89 -0.54 -0.73
CA ILE A 91 -8.18 -0.83 -2.12
C ILE A 91 -9.00 -2.13 -2.20
N ILE A 92 -10.03 -2.13 -3.03
CA ILE A 92 -10.86 -3.28 -3.35
C ILE A 92 -10.64 -3.53 -4.85
N TYR A 93 -10.23 -4.74 -5.18
CA TYR A 93 -9.98 -5.18 -6.54
C TYR A 93 -10.73 -6.50 -6.76
N ASP A 94 -11.51 -6.57 -7.84
CA ASP A 94 -12.15 -7.80 -8.27
C ASP A 94 -11.16 -8.64 -9.07
N ASP A 95 -10.72 -9.73 -8.47
CA ASP A 95 -9.85 -10.69 -9.14
C ASP A 95 -10.73 -11.69 -9.90
N ASN A 96 -10.84 -11.52 -11.22
CA ASN A 96 -11.49 -12.48 -12.13
C ASN A 96 -10.75 -13.84 -12.22
N TYR A 97 -9.95 -14.18 -11.21
CA TYR A 97 -9.22 -15.41 -11.11
C TYR A 97 -10.18 -16.59 -10.99
N ARG A 98 -10.39 -17.27 -12.12
CA ARG A 98 -11.06 -18.58 -12.15
C ARG A 98 -10.23 -19.55 -11.31
N ASN A 99 -10.75 -19.87 -10.15
CA ASN A 99 -10.13 -20.69 -9.14
C ASN A 99 -10.09 -22.17 -9.61
N ASN A 100 -9.18 -22.51 -10.52
CA ASN A 100 -9.05 -23.86 -11.05
C ASN A 100 -8.22 -24.79 -10.14
N ASN A 101 -7.79 -24.32 -8.96
CA ASN A 101 -7.20 -25.16 -7.92
C ASN A 101 -7.40 -24.49 -6.56
N PRO A 102 -8.01 -25.16 -5.57
CA PRO A 102 -7.94 -24.74 -4.17
C PRO A 102 -6.53 -25.09 -3.65
N GLY A 103 -5.51 -24.43 -4.21
CA GLY A 103 -4.14 -24.55 -3.74
C GLY A 103 -4.07 -24.07 -2.30
N ASN A 104 -3.66 -24.94 -1.39
CA ASN A 104 -3.50 -24.69 0.04
C ASN A 104 -2.98 -23.28 0.31
N SER A 105 -3.85 -22.36 0.74
CA SER A 105 -3.41 -21.04 1.19
C SER A 105 -2.55 -21.24 2.43
N ILE A 106 -1.23 -21.05 2.31
CA ILE A 106 -0.34 -21.10 3.46
C ILE A 106 -0.66 -19.89 4.33
N ARG A 107 -1.43 -20.11 5.40
CA ARG A 107 -1.74 -19.07 6.39
C ARG A 107 -0.61 -19.00 7.40
N TYR A 108 0.19 -17.93 7.33
CA TYR A 108 1.14 -17.62 8.39
C TYR A 108 0.40 -16.97 9.55
N ARG A 109 0.37 -17.67 10.70
CA ARG A 109 -0.16 -17.14 11.96
C ARG A 109 1.00 -17.00 12.94
N ARG A 110 1.19 -15.80 13.50
CA ARG A 110 2.12 -15.61 14.62
C ARG A 110 1.62 -16.43 15.82
N ILE A 111 2.38 -17.44 16.23
CA ILE A 111 2.09 -18.23 17.42
C ILE A 111 2.43 -17.36 18.63
N ARG A 112 1.42 -17.05 19.46
CA ARG A 112 1.59 -16.32 20.72
C ARG A 112 1.59 -17.32 21.86
N THR A 113 2.76 -17.57 22.42
CA THR A 113 2.92 -18.29 23.70
C THR A 113 3.26 -17.32 24.82
N VAL A 114 3.05 -17.73 26.07
CA VAL A 114 3.47 -16.96 27.26
C VAL A 114 4.96 -16.63 27.18
N ASN A 115 5.80 -17.59 26.79
CA ASN A 115 7.24 -17.40 26.64
C ASN A 115 7.60 -16.38 25.55
N THR A 116 6.99 -16.48 24.37
CA THR A 116 7.23 -15.49 23.29
C THR A 116 6.74 -14.09 23.66
N THR A 117 5.65 -14.00 24.41
CA THR A 117 5.10 -12.72 24.91
C THR A 117 6.02 -12.11 25.96
N ASN A 118 6.54 -12.90 26.90
CA ASN A 118 7.48 -12.44 27.91
C ASN A 118 8.83 -12.05 27.31
N ALA A 119 9.32 -12.79 26.32
CA ALA A 119 10.52 -12.43 25.58
C ALA A 119 10.36 -11.08 24.85
N PHE A 120 9.20 -10.84 24.24
CA PHE A 120 8.88 -9.55 23.62
C PHE A 120 8.81 -8.40 24.63
N LYS A 121 8.15 -8.60 25.78
CA LYS A 121 8.12 -7.63 26.88
C LYS A 121 9.53 -7.29 27.37
N ASN A 122 10.37 -8.31 27.57
CA ASN A 122 11.75 -8.12 28.01
C ASN A 122 12.58 -7.35 26.97
N LYS A 123 12.34 -7.57 25.67
CA LYS A 123 12.96 -6.78 24.61
C LYS A 123 12.49 -5.32 24.63
N LEU A 124 11.19 -5.07 24.79
CA LEU A 124 10.63 -3.71 24.89
C LEU A 124 11.21 -2.94 26.08
N ILE A 125 11.33 -3.58 27.24
CA ILE A 125 11.91 -2.96 28.45
C ILE A 125 13.38 -2.55 28.23
N ARG A 126 14.10 -3.29 27.38
CA ARG A 126 15.52 -3.05 27.08
C ARG A 126 15.75 -2.12 25.90
N GLN A 127 14.68 -1.63 25.26
CA GLN A 127 14.83 -0.66 24.18
C GLN A 127 15.04 0.74 24.76
N THR A 128 16.13 1.37 24.34
CA THR A 128 16.31 2.81 24.42
C THR A 128 15.62 3.39 23.21
N TRP A 129 14.55 4.17 23.42
CA TRP A 129 13.76 4.76 22.34
C TRP A 129 14.47 5.96 21.66
N GLU A 130 15.79 5.83 21.46
CA GLU A 130 16.68 6.79 20.81
C GLU A 130 16.83 6.49 19.32
#